data_AF-A0A1F2S5K1-F1
#
_entry.id   AF-A0A1F2S5K1-F1
#
_cell.length_a   1.000
_cell.length_b   1.000
_cell.length_c   1.000
_cell.angle_alpha   90.00
_cell.angle_beta   90.00
_cell.angle_gamma   90.00
#
_symmetry.space_group_name_H-M   'P 1'
#
loop_
_entity.id
_entity.type
_entity.pdbx_description
1 polymer ?
#
loop_
_entity_poly.entity_id
_entity_poly.type
_entity_poly.pdbx_seq_one_letter_code
_entity_poly.pdbx_strand_id
1 'polypeptide(L)'
;MVSEVTPPPPPFRVIVPATVKIDPEVVNLRSRGVSSAFVELPEPYAPADVDVSTVVCQGAPAVNALVVAKKLIVKCDVQQLEDVRLGQRVELWVGGQLSDGSVFFGSHFVRVIR
;
A
#
# COMPACT_ATOMS: atom_id res chain seq x y z
N MET A 1 33.23 -0.95 18.70
CA MET A 1 32.14 -1.15 17.72
C MET A 1 30.91 -1.49 18.55
N VAL A 2 29.96 -0.56 18.68
CA VAL A 2 28.76 -0.77 19.48
C VAL A 2 27.73 -1.38 18.54
N SER A 3 27.41 -2.65 18.71
CA SER A 3 26.34 -3.29 17.96
C SER A 3 25.03 -2.61 18.34
N GLU A 4 24.34 -1.99 17.37
CA GLU A 4 22.97 -1.53 17.55
C GLU A 4 22.09 -2.76 17.80
N VAL A 5 21.70 -2.96 19.06
CA VAL A 5 20.67 -3.93 19.43
C VAL A 5 19.34 -3.31 19.02
N THR A 6 18.83 -3.70 17.85
CA THR A 6 17.48 -3.30 17.45
C THR A 6 16.50 -3.83 18.50
N PRO A 7 15.69 -2.96 19.15
CA PRO A 7 14.74 -3.42 20.15
C PRO A 7 13.77 -4.44 19.51
N PRO A 8 13.36 -5.48 20.25
CA PRO A 8 12.37 -6.43 19.75
C PRO A 8 11.09 -5.68 19.35
N PRO A 9 10.45 -6.03 18.22
CA PRO A 9 9.24 -5.37 17.80
C PRO A 9 8.18 -5.46 18.91
N PRO A 10 7.39 -4.39 19.16
CA PRO A 10 6.40 -4.37 20.22
C PRO A 10 5.47 -5.59 20.14
N PRO A 11 5.00 -6.14 21.28
CA PRO A 11 4.16 -7.33 21.32
C PRO A 11 2.80 -7.14 20.62
N PHE A 12 2.40 -5.89 20.37
CA PHE A 12 1.18 -5.53 19.65
C PHE A 12 1.51 -4.50 18.57
N ARG A 13 1.17 -4.83 17.32
CA ARG A 13 1.15 -3.85 16.22
C ARG A 13 -0.27 -3.33 16.07
N VAL A 14 -0.43 -2.01 16.05
CA VAL A 14 -1.72 -1.40 15.77
C VAL A 14 -1.98 -1.53 14.27
N ILE A 15 -3.17 -2.03 13.91
CA ILE A 15 -3.62 -2.06 12.51
C ILE A 15 -4.49 -0.83 12.27
N VAL A 16 -4.02 0.06 11.41
CA VAL A 16 -4.67 1.30 11.01
C VAL A 16 -5.47 1.05 9.74
N PRO A 17 -6.81 1.05 9.78
CA PRO A 17 -7.61 0.85 8.57
C PRO A 17 -7.49 2.08 7.68
N ALA A 18 -7.01 1.91 6.46
CA ALA A 18 -6.86 2.98 5.49
C ALA A 18 -7.98 2.96 4.45
N THR A 19 -8.44 4.14 4.05
CA THR A 19 -9.29 4.27 2.87
C THR A 19 -8.41 4.25 1.63
N VAL A 20 -8.67 3.30 0.72
CA VAL A 20 -7.89 3.14 -0.51
C VAL A 20 -8.77 3.33 -1.73
N LYS A 21 -8.28 4.10 -2.70
CA LYS A 21 -8.83 4.20 -4.04
C LYS A 21 -7.77 3.87 -5.07
N ILE A 22 -8.04 2.96 -5.99
CA ILE A 22 -7.10 2.55 -7.03
C ILE A 22 -7.57 3.12 -8.37
N ASP A 23 -6.64 3.75 -9.10
CA ASP A 23 -6.86 4.30 -10.44
C ASP A 23 -5.75 3.80 -11.39
N PRO A 24 -6.09 3.29 -12.59
CA PRO A 24 -7.43 3.16 -13.14
C PRO A 24 -8.29 2.10 -12.44
N GLU A 25 -9.62 2.24 -12.50
CA GLU A 25 -10.58 1.22 -12.00
C GLU A 25 -10.52 -0.10 -12.77
N VAL A 26 -9.87 -0.11 -13.95
CA VAL A 26 -9.62 -1.30 -14.75
C VAL A 26 -8.10 -1.58 -14.78
N VAL A 27 -7.69 -2.66 -14.13
CA VAL A 27 -6.31 -3.14 -14.13
C VAL A 27 -6.13 -4.20 -15.20
N ASN A 28 -5.29 -3.91 -16.21
CA ASN A 28 -4.92 -4.88 -17.24
C ASN A 28 -3.58 -5.53 -16.90
N LEU A 29 -3.59 -6.82 -16.54
CA LEU A 29 -2.40 -7.57 -16.15
C LEU A 29 -1.39 -7.79 -17.30
N ARG A 30 -1.76 -7.52 -18.56
CA ARG A 30 -0.81 -7.51 -19.69
C ARG A 30 -0.16 -6.15 -19.93
N SER A 31 -0.63 -5.11 -19.25
CA SER A 31 -0.03 -3.79 -19.33
C SER A 31 1.33 -3.78 -18.62
N ARG A 32 2.27 -2.98 -19.14
CA ARG A 32 3.55 -2.64 -18.47
C ARG A 32 3.45 -1.31 -17.73
N GLY A 33 2.23 -0.91 -17.40
CA GLY A 33 1.92 0.36 -16.77
C GLY A 33 1.96 0.28 -15.25
N VAL A 34 1.71 1.44 -14.65
CA VAL A 34 1.61 1.61 -13.20
C VAL A 34 0.15 1.86 -12.85
N SER A 35 -0.32 1.23 -11.77
CA SER A 35 -1.57 1.60 -11.12
C SER A 35 -1.28 2.51 -9.93
N SER A 36 -2.07 3.57 -9.77
CA SER A 36 -1.93 4.51 -8.66
C SER A 36 -2.95 4.19 -7.58
N ALA A 37 -2.50 4.02 -6.34
CA ALA A 37 -3.36 3.92 -5.18
C ALA A 37 -3.28 5.21 -4.36
N PHE A 38 -4.44 5.76 -4.06
CA PHE A 38 -4.61 6.91 -3.18
C PHE A 38 -5.04 6.39 -1.81
N VAL A 39 -4.20 6.61 -0.82
CA VAL A 39 -4.37 6.09 0.54
C VAL A 39 -4.61 7.27 1.48
N GLU A 40 -5.69 7.16 2.25
CA GLU A 40 -6.07 8.11 3.30
C GLU A 40 -6.07 7.38 4.64
N LEU A 41 -5.29 7.89 5.60
CA LEU A 41 -5.25 7.36 6.96
C LEU A 41 -6.26 8.12 7.85
N PRO A 42 -6.92 7.44 8.80
CA PRO A 42 -7.79 8.08 9.76
C PRO A 42 -6.97 8.86 10.79
N GLU A 43 -7.54 9.92 11.34
CA GLU A 43 -6.95 10.60 12.49
C GLU A 43 -6.82 9.61 13.67
N PRO A 44 -5.72 9.64 14.45
CA PRO A 44 -4.68 10.67 14.47
C PRO A 44 -3.49 10.43 13.51
N TYR A 45 -3.53 9.41 12.66
CA TYR A 45 -2.39 9.02 11.82
C TYR A 45 -2.20 9.94 10.62
N ALA A 46 -0.98 10.40 10.37
CA ALA A 46 -0.66 11.21 9.21
C ALA A 46 0.02 10.36 8.13
N PRO A 47 -0.32 10.53 6.84
CA PRO A 47 0.40 9.87 5.74
C PRO A 47 1.90 10.19 5.67
N ALA A 48 2.33 11.32 6.26
CA ALA A 48 3.73 11.69 6.38
C ALA A 48 4.52 10.76 7.32
N ASP A 49 3.83 10.05 8.22
CA ASP A 49 4.46 9.11 9.16
C ASP A 49 4.67 7.72 8.53
N VAL A 50 4.18 7.49 7.32
CA VAL A 50 4.35 6.21 6.61
C VAL A 50 5.80 6.05 6.16
N ASP A 51 6.39 4.92 6.51
CA ASP A 51 7.63 4.46 5.89
C ASP A 51 7.33 3.94 4.48
N VAL A 52 7.52 4.83 3.51
CA VAL A 52 7.27 4.58 2.08
C VAL A 52 8.04 3.38 1.52
N SER A 53 9.16 2.98 2.14
CA SER A 53 9.95 1.83 1.71
C SER A 53 9.29 0.48 2.03
N THR A 54 8.32 0.48 2.95
CA THR A 54 7.61 -0.72 3.39
C THR A 54 6.27 -0.93 2.66
N VAL A 55 5.91 -0.01 1.76
CA VAL A 55 4.60 -0.02 1.10
C VAL A 55 4.53 -1.11 0.04
N VAL A 56 3.47 -1.91 0.13
CA VAL A 56 3.20 -3.04 -0.75
C VAL A 56 1.78 -2.93 -1.32
N CYS A 57 1.64 -3.19 -2.61
CA CYS A 57 0.37 -3.29 -3.32
C CYS A 57 0.15 -4.74 -3.75
N GLN A 58 -0.78 -5.46 -3.11
CA GLN A 58 -1.10 -6.84 -3.48
C GLN A 58 0.16 -7.71 -3.71
N GLY A 59 1.07 -7.74 -2.72
CA GLY A 59 2.34 -8.47 -2.80
C GLY A 59 3.48 -7.73 -3.52
N ALA A 60 3.20 -6.77 -4.41
CA ALA A 60 4.23 -6.00 -5.11
C ALA A 60 4.79 -4.84 -4.27
N PRO A 61 6.11 -4.68 -4.14
CA PRO A 61 6.69 -3.45 -3.60
C PRO A 61 6.26 -2.22 -4.39
N ALA A 62 6.00 -1.10 -3.70
CA ALA A 62 5.72 0.15 -4.37
C ALA A 62 6.94 0.62 -5.18
N VAL A 63 6.74 0.98 -6.45
CA VAL A 63 7.79 1.54 -7.31
C VAL A 63 8.11 2.97 -6.90
N ASN A 64 7.09 3.69 -6.46
CA ASN A 64 7.21 5.06 -5.96
C ASN A 64 6.06 5.33 -4.99
N ALA A 65 6.31 6.13 -3.98
CA ALA A 65 5.31 6.57 -3.03
C ALA A 65 5.64 8.00 -2.59
N LEU A 66 4.63 8.87 -2.58
CA LEU A 66 4.80 10.27 -2.24
C LEU A 66 3.58 10.79 -1.48
N VAL A 67 3.81 11.69 -0.54
CA VAL A 67 2.76 12.31 0.26
C VAL A 67 2.40 13.65 -0.33
N VAL A 68 1.11 13.86 -0.64
CA VAL A 68 0.57 15.15 -1.07
C VAL A 68 -0.57 15.54 -0.15
N ALA A 69 -0.43 16.67 0.54
CA ALA A 69 -1.38 17.13 1.54
C ALA A 69 -1.67 16.03 2.59
N LYS A 70 -2.90 15.51 2.64
CA LYS A 70 -3.33 14.46 3.56
C LYS A 70 -3.50 13.09 2.88
N LYS A 71 -2.81 12.84 1.76
CA LYS A 71 -2.90 11.56 1.04
C LYS A 71 -1.51 11.01 0.75
N LEU A 72 -1.39 9.69 0.85
CA LEU A 72 -0.26 8.94 0.31
C LEU A 72 -0.66 8.45 -1.09
N ILE A 73 0.13 8.82 -2.09
CA ILE A 73 -0.03 8.37 -3.47
C ILE A 73 1.03 7.31 -3.72
N VAL A 74 0.60 6.07 -3.98
CA VAL A 74 1.44 4.91 -4.18
C VAL A 74 1.35 4.49 -5.65
N LYS A 75 2.50 4.20 -6.26
CA LYS A 75 2.62 3.68 -7.61
C LYS A 75 3.02 2.22 -7.55
N CYS A 76 2.15 1.36 -8.07
CA CYS A 76 2.32 -0.08 -8.08
C CYS A 76 2.59 -0.56 -9.51
N ASP A 77 3.63 -1.38 -9.72
CA ASP A 77 3.86 -2.03 -11.01
C ASP A 77 2.84 -3.15 -11.19
N VAL A 78 2.02 -3.06 -12.24
CA VAL A 78 0.98 -4.06 -12.52
C VAL A 78 1.59 -5.44 -12.81
N GLN A 79 2.81 -5.50 -13.34
CA GLN A 79 3.49 -6.76 -13.65
C GLN A 79 4.02 -7.49 -12.41
N GLN A 80 4.14 -6.80 -11.29
CA GLN A 80 4.64 -7.36 -10.04
C GLN A 80 3.53 -7.74 -9.06
N LEU A 81 2.26 -7.43 -9.36
CA LEU A 81 1.14 -7.81 -8.48
C LEU A 81 1.03 -9.33 -8.39
N GLU A 82 0.82 -9.84 -7.18
CA GLU A 82 0.79 -11.26 -6.88
C GLU A 82 -0.65 -11.74 -6.65
N ASP A 83 -0.93 -13.00 -7.01
CA ASP A 83 -2.21 -13.67 -6.75
C ASP A 83 -3.48 -12.93 -7.24
N VAL A 84 -3.35 -12.08 -8.27
CA VAL A 84 -4.49 -11.32 -8.81
C VAL A 84 -5.38 -12.20 -9.70
N ARG A 85 -6.63 -12.38 -9.28
CA ARG A 85 -7.66 -13.08 -10.08
C ARG A 85 -8.28 -12.14 -11.12
N LEU A 86 -8.73 -12.69 -12.24
CA LEU A 86 -9.52 -11.94 -13.22
C LEU A 86 -10.96 -11.81 -12.74
N GLY A 87 -11.62 -10.68 -13.05
CA GLY A 87 -13.02 -10.50 -12.68
C GLY A 87 -13.51 -9.05 -12.82
N GLN A 88 -14.83 -8.88 -12.75
CA GLN A 88 -15.47 -7.56 -12.77
C GLN A 88 -15.32 -6.81 -11.44
N ARG A 89 -15.10 -7.54 -10.34
CA ARG A 89 -14.98 -7.00 -9.00
C ARG A 89 -13.96 -7.83 -8.22
N VAL A 90 -12.73 -7.36 -8.20
CA VAL A 90 -11.57 -7.99 -7.55
C VAL A 90 -11.05 -7.02 -6.51
N GLU A 91 -10.91 -7.49 -5.28
CA GLU A 91 -10.32 -6.70 -4.21
C GLU A 91 -8.80 -6.69 -4.35
N LEU A 92 -8.23 -5.49 -4.40
CA LEU A 92 -6.79 -5.28 -4.28
C LEU A 92 -6.52 -4.51 -3.00
N TRP A 93 -5.47 -4.89 -2.28
CA TRP A 93 -5.07 -4.23 -1.04
C TRP A 93 -3.75 -3.48 -1.16
N VAL A 94 -3.59 -2.48 -0.31
CA VAL A 94 -2.37 -1.70 -0.11
C VAL A 94 -2.11 -1.61 1.38
N GLY A 95 -0.86 -1.82 1.78
CA GLY A 95 -0.45 -1.73 3.17
C GLY A 95 1.02 -1.36 3.32
N GLY A 96 1.42 -1.05 4.54
CA GLY A 96 2.78 -0.65 4.90
C GLY A 96 2.88 -0.31 6.37
N GLN A 97 4.03 0.20 6.80
CA GLN A 97 4.32 0.54 8.19
C GLN A 97 4.42 2.05 8.38
N LEU A 98 4.05 2.50 9.58
CA LEU A 98 4.31 3.85 10.06
C LEU A 98 5.59 3.84 10.90
N SER A 99 6.17 5.02 11.09
CA SER A 99 7.39 5.24 11.87
C SER A 99 7.27 4.85 13.35
N ASP A 100 6.05 4.79 13.89
CA ASP A 100 5.73 4.34 15.24
C ASP A 100 5.63 2.79 15.35
N GLY A 101 5.78 2.08 14.23
CA GLY A 101 5.66 0.62 14.14
C GLY A 101 4.24 0.12 13.89
N SER A 102 3.24 1.00 13.80
CA SER A 102 1.88 0.66 13.38
C SER A 102 1.88 0.21 11.92
N VAL A 103 0.91 -0.63 11.55
CA VAL A 103 0.72 -1.11 10.18
C VAL A 103 -0.55 -0.51 9.64
N PHE A 104 -0.53 0.12 8.48
CA PHE A 104 -1.76 0.49 7.79
C PHE A 104 -2.13 -0.55 6.75
N PHE A 105 -3.44 -0.71 6.54
CA PHE A 105 -3.97 -1.62 5.53
C PHE A 105 -5.31 -1.10 5.01
N GLY A 106 -5.50 -1.14 3.71
CA GLY A 106 -6.78 -0.85 3.09
C GLY A 106 -6.93 -1.52 1.73
N SER A 107 -8.16 -1.56 1.22
CA SER A 107 -8.47 -2.22 -0.04
C SER A 107 -9.43 -1.44 -0.91
N HIS A 108 -9.43 -1.77 -2.19
CA HIS A 108 -10.34 -1.22 -3.19
C HIS A 108 -10.76 -2.30 -4.18
N PHE A 109 -12.00 -2.23 -4.66
CA PHE A 109 -12.48 -3.13 -5.71
C PHE A 109 -12.20 -2.53 -7.08
N VAL A 110 -11.55 -3.31 -7.95
CA VAL A 110 -11.30 -2.97 -9.34
C VAL A 110 -11.80 -4.06 -10.28
N ARG A 111 -11.89 -3.75 -11.56
CA ARG A 111 -12.03 -4.74 -12.62
C ARG A 111 -10.66 -5.19 -13.09
N VAL A 112 -10.41 -6.49 -13.14
CA VAL A 112 -9.13 -7.06 -13.61
C VAL A 112 -9.34 -7.81 -14.92
N ILE A 113 -8.54 -7.45 -15.92
CA ILE A 113 -8.53 -8.04 -17.26
C ILE A 113 -7.13 -8.50 -17.68
N ARG A 114 -7.06 -9.22 -18.80
CA ARG A 114 -5.84 -9.59 -19.54
C ARG A 114 -5.96 -9.14 -20.98
#